data_AF-F1LC84-F1
#
_entry.id   AF-F1LC84-F1
#
_cell.length_a   1.000
_cell.length_b   1.000
_cell.length_c   1.000
_cell.angle_alpha   90.00
_cell.angle_beta   90.00
_cell.angle_gamma   90.00
#
_symmetry.space_group_name_H-M   'P 1'
#
loop_
_entity.id
_entity.type
_entity.pdbx_description
1 polymer ?
#
loop_
_entity_poly.entity_id
_entity_poly.type
_entity_poly.pdbx_seq_one_letter_code
_entity_poly.pdbx_strand_id
1 'polypeptide(L)'
;MIVKQIIDMMRAPKGGAQIKVGCDHYITISEGSAIVPALSSRGLIDNILPLHQKGAIKHLQQSWVLTLFEEQPLSLISEYFGTEIAMYFAWLGYMTTALWFPAIIGVLIFFFGGFRYSTSENGEEQSETAKCQLFSDVCFVGFAIFNCIWSTAYLEMWKRKQADLAFKWGTFDVAPDPLLDDPRPAFKGDYFAPNPVSGHIEPYYPPWKHKLIRYCVTYPITIVCIVAMFLAMLLTFKLQEQATFFFGHSKLFWWISSVPMVLYALLIVTGDKYYRILALYLNDLGVYLSYIRWLHP
;
A
#
# COMPACT_ATOMS: atom_id res chain seq x y z
N MET A 1 -6.37 -21.97 -2.72
CA MET A 1 -5.25 -21.72 -1.79
C MET A 1 -4.42 -22.98 -1.55
N ILE A 2 -5.04 -24.10 -1.13
CA ILE A 2 -4.35 -25.39 -0.85
C ILE A 2 -3.47 -25.88 -2.00
N VAL A 3 -3.98 -25.90 -3.24
CA VAL A 3 -3.19 -26.35 -4.41
C VAL A 3 -1.93 -25.51 -4.61
N LYS A 4 -2.03 -24.18 -4.46
CA LYS A 4 -0.88 -23.28 -4.56
C LYS A 4 0.13 -23.56 -3.45
N GLN A 5 -0.34 -23.73 -2.21
CA GLN A 5 0.52 -24.05 -1.07
C GLN A 5 1.24 -25.39 -1.25
N ILE A 6 0.55 -26.43 -1.73
CA ILE A 6 1.16 -27.73 -2.04
C ILE A 6 2.25 -27.58 -3.11
N ILE A 7 1.95 -26.81 -4.16
CA ILE A 7 2.90 -26.53 -5.25
C ILE A 7 4.13 -25.80 -4.72
N ASP A 8 3.95 -24.79 -3.87
CA ASP A 8 5.04 -24.02 -3.26
C ASP A 8 5.86 -24.86 -2.27
N MET A 9 5.23 -25.84 -1.61
CA MET A 9 5.88 -26.82 -0.71
C MET A 9 6.68 -27.91 -1.45
N MET A 10 6.55 -28.04 -2.77
CA MET A 10 7.31 -29.04 -3.52
C MET A 10 8.82 -28.72 -3.52
N ARG A 11 9.58 -29.51 -2.74
CA ARG A 11 11.04 -29.41 -2.64
C ARG A 11 11.74 -30.59 -3.34
N ALA A 12 12.96 -30.34 -3.80
CA ALA A 12 13.77 -31.37 -4.44
C ALA A 12 14.15 -32.48 -3.43
N PRO A 13 14.03 -33.77 -3.81
CA PRO A 13 14.32 -34.92 -2.95
C PRO A 13 15.82 -35.07 -2.66
N LYS A 14 16.15 -35.99 -1.73
CA LYS A 14 17.54 -36.30 -1.36
C LYS A 14 18.35 -36.76 -2.58
N GLY A 15 19.51 -36.15 -2.82
CA GLY A 15 20.30 -36.36 -4.04
C GLY A 15 20.02 -35.38 -5.19
N GLY A 16 19.14 -34.39 -4.98
CA GLY A 16 18.79 -33.36 -5.96
C GLY A 16 17.86 -33.86 -7.07
N ALA A 17 17.29 -32.92 -7.83
CA ALA A 17 16.46 -33.26 -8.99
C ALA A 17 17.19 -32.88 -10.28
N GLN A 18 17.22 -33.81 -11.24
CA GLN A 18 17.68 -33.53 -12.60
C GLN A 18 16.49 -33.52 -13.54
N ILE A 19 16.19 -32.35 -14.09
CA ILE A 19 15.09 -32.18 -15.04
C ILE A 19 15.71 -32.05 -16.43
N LYS A 20 15.35 -32.97 -17.32
CA LYS A 20 15.76 -32.90 -18.73
C LYS A 20 14.89 -31.87 -19.46
N VAL A 21 15.51 -30.83 -20.00
CA VAL A 21 14.86 -29.80 -20.82
C VAL A 21 15.35 -29.96 -22.25
N GLY A 22 14.48 -30.44 -23.14
CA GLY A 22 14.83 -30.69 -24.54
C GLY A 22 15.74 -31.90 -24.75
N CYS A 23 16.55 -31.86 -25.81
CA CYS A 23 17.33 -33.03 -26.25
C CYS A 23 18.58 -33.32 -25.39
N ASP A 24 19.31 -32.29 -24.93
CA ASP A 24 20.62 -32.45 -24.24
C ASP A 24 20.86 -31.53 -23.02
N HIS A 25 19.87 -30.76 -22.55
CA HIS A 25 20.08 -29.86 -21.40
C HIS A 25 19.50 -30.46 -20.10
N TYR A 26 20.34 -30.67 -19.09
CA TYR A 26 19.92 -31.12 -17.77
C TYR A 26 20.01 -29.99 -16.75
N ILE A 27 18.90 -29.75 -16.07
CA ILE A 27 18.81 -28.78 -15.00
C ILE A 27 18.93 -29.51 -13.68
N THR A 28 20.04 -29.27 -12.99
CA THR A 28 20.25 -29.73 -11.62
C THR A 28 19.62 -28.73 -10.65
N ILE A 29 18.74 -29.24 -9.79
CA ILE A 29 18.15 -28.54 -8.65
C ILE A 29 18.77 -29.17 -7.40
N SER A 30 19.36 -28.33 -6.54
CA SER A 30 19.99 -28.78 -5.29
C SER A 30 18.95 -29.33 -4.32
N GLU A 31 19.35 -30.32 -3.52
CA GLU A 31 18.50 -30.91 -2.47
C GLU A 31 17.87 -29.84 -1.57
N GLY A 32 16.59 -30.02 -1.21
CA GLY A 32 15.86 -29.13 -0.29
C GLY A 32 15.42 -27.78 -0.87
N SER A 33 15.83 -27.44 -2.10
CA SER A 33 15.35 -26.22 -2.76
C SER A 33 13.95 -26.40 -3.36
N ALA A 34 13.17 -25.31 -3.37
CA ALA A 34 11.82 -25.30 -3.94
C ALA A 34 11.88 -25.44 -5.47
N ILE A 35 11.09 -26.36 -6.02
CA ILE A 35 11.14 -26.74 -7.44
C ILE A 35 10.54 -25.64 -8.33
N VAL A 36 9.33 -25.20 -7.98
CA VAL A 36 8.54 -24.25 -8.79
C VAL A 36 9.23 -22.90 -9.00
N PRO A 37 9.86 -22.28 -7.98
CA PRO A 37 10.58 -21.01 -8.14
C PRO A 37 11.89 -21.20 -8.89
N ALA A 38 12.57 -22.33 -8.70
CA ALA A 38 13.76 -22.68 -9.46
C ALA A 38 13.44 -22.85 -10.95
N LEU A 39 12.27 -23.36 -11.30
CA LEU A 39 11.78 -23.46 -12.68
C LEU A 39 11.31 -22.10 -13.22
N SER A 40 10.62 -21.30 -12.42
CA SER A 40 10.14 -19.97 -12.82
C SER A 40 11.29 -18.98 -13.05
N SER A 41 12.29 -18.95 -12.16
CA SER A 41 13.51 -18.13 -12.33
C SER A 41 14.34 -18.50 -13.56
N ARG A 42 14.20 -19.73 -14.07
CA ARG A 42 14.83 -20.20 -15.31
C ARG A 42 13.94 -20.00 -16.55
N GLY A 43 12.76 -19.39 -16.41
CA GLY A 43 11.81 -19.12 -17.49
C GLY A 43 11.09 -20.35 -18.04
N LEU A 44 11.08 -21.47 -17.31
CA LEU A 44 10.37 -22.70 -17.72
C LEU A 44 8.90 -22.69 -17.32
N ILE A 45 8.58 -21.99 -16.24
CA ILE A 45 7.21 -21.72 -15.81
C ILE A 45 7.02 -20.21 -15.86
N ASP A 46 6.10 -19.76 -16.72
CA ASP A 46 5.78 -18.35 -16.83
C ASP A 46 4.95 -17.89 -15.61
N ASN A 47 3.72 -18.39 -15.47
CA ASN A 47 2.82 -17.98 -14.40
C ASN A 47 1.91 -19.12 -13.92
N ILE A 48 1.62 -19.16 -12.61
CA ILE A 48 0.66 -20.09 -11.99
C ILE A 48 -0.51 -19.27 -11.47
N LEU A 49 -1.65 -19.36 -12.15
CA LEU A 49 -2.83 -18.55 -11.86
C LEU A 49 -4.05 -19.43 -11.56
N PRO A 50 -4.85 -19.10 -10.54
CA PRO A 50 -6.13 -19.76 -10.31
C PRO A 50 -7.14 -19.39 -11.41
N LEU A 51 -7.99 -20.35 -11.79
CA LEU A 51 -9.06 -20.11 -12.77
C LEU A 51 -10.29 -19.51 -12.10
N HIS A 52 -10.89 -18.51 -12.76
CA HIS A 52 -12.12 -17.89 -12.29
C HIS A 52 -13.37 -18.69 -12.65
N GLN A 53 -14.25 -18.89 -11.68
CA GLN A 53 -15.61 -19.39 -11.92
C GLN A 53 -16.55 -18.23 -12.31
N LYS A 54 -16.94 -18.18 -13.59
CA LYS A 54 -17.77 -17.09 -14.14
C LYS A 54 -19.14 -16.95 -13.46
N GLY A 55 -19.76 -18.06 -13.06
CA GLY A 55 -21.07 -18.05 -12.39
C GLY A 55 -21.04 -17.34 -11.04
N ALA A 56 -20.04 -17.65 -10.21
CA ALA A 56 -19.86 -17.03 -8.90
C ALA A 56 -19.57 -15.53 -8.98
N ILE A 57 -18.72 -15.10 -9.94
CA ILE A 57 -18.47 -13.67 -10.19
C ILE A 57 -19.74 -12.96 -10.60
N LYS A 58 -20.52 -13.54 -11.52
CA LYS A 58 -21.76 -12.90 -11.99
C LYS A 58 -22.75 -12.73 -10.85
N HIS A 59 -22.90 -13.73 -9.99
CA HIS A 59 -23.72 -13.65 -8.78
C HIS A 59 -23.21 -12.54 -7.84
N LEU A 60 -21.91 -12.51 -7.56
CA LEU A 60 -21.31 -11.47 -6.72
C LEU A 60 -21.51 -10.06 -7.30
N GLN A 61 -21.33 -9.90 -8.60
CA GLN A 61 -21.53 -8.61 -9.29
C GLN A 61 -22.99 -8.15 -9.19
N GLN A 62 -23.95 -9.07 -9.33
CA GLN A 62 -25.37 -8.76 -9.22
C GLN A 62 -25.76 -8.38 -7.79
N SER A 63 -25.27 -9.10 -6.78
CA SER A 63 -25.62 -8.86 -5.37
C SER A 63 -24.90 -7.68 -4.74
N TRP A 64 -23.71 -7.31 -5.23
CA TRP A 64 -22.88 -6.29 -4.58
C TRP A 64 -22.66 -5.04 -5.44
N VAL A 65 -22.26 -5.19 -6.70
CA VAL A 65 -21.85 -4.03 -7.53
C VAL A 65 -23.05 -3.30 -8.11
N LEU A 66 -24.10 -4.04 -8.47
CA LEU A 66 -25.30 -3.48 -9.09
C LEU A 66 -26.37 -3.07 -8.08
N THR A 67 -26.30 -3.55 -6.84
CA THR A 67 -27.23 -3.14 -5.79
C THR A 67 -26.76 -1.86 -5.11
N LEU A 68 -27.60 -0.82 -5.15
CA LEU A 68 -27.35 0.42 -4.44
C LEU A 68 -27.94 0.32 -3.03
N PHE A 69 -27.20 0.83 -2.04
CA PHE A 69 -27.60 0.91 -0.62
C PHE A 69 -27.75 -0.41 0.15
N GLU A 70 -27.29 -1.52 -0.41
CA GLU A 70 -27.23 -2.79 0.32
C GLU A 70 -25.91 -2.91 1.10
N GLU A 71 -25.94 -3.63 2.23
CA GLU A 71 -24.71 -3.92 2.96
C GLU A 71 -23.80 -4.84 2.14
N GLN A 72 -22.50 -4.57 2.20
CA GLN A 72 -21.53 -5.33 1.43
C GLN A 72 -21.45 -6.80 1.91
N PRO A 73 -21.59 -7.80 1.02
CA PRO A 73 -21.55 -9.20 1.40
C PRO A 73 -20.11 -9.70 1.63
N LEU A 74 -19.53 -9.36 2.78
CA LEU A 74 -18.13 -9.66 3.11
C LEU A 74 -17.80 -11.16 3.17
N SER A 75 -18.76 -12.01 3.56
CA SER A 75 -18.58 -13.46 3.60
C SER A 75 -18.36 -14.05 2.20
N LEU A 76 -19.18 -13.67 1.22
CA LEU A 76 -19.06 -14.13 -0.16
C LEU A 76 -17.76 -13.66 -0.82
N ILE A 77 -17.32 -12.44 -0.53
CA ILE A 77 -16.05 -11.90 -1.01
C ILE A 77 -14.89 -12.70 -0.41
N SER A 78 -14.94 -12.97 0.89
CA SER A 78 -13.91 -13.76 1.59
C SER A 78 -13.82 -15.19 1.06
N GLU A 79 -14.95 -15.83 0.77
CA GLU A 79 -14.99 -17.19 0.25
C GLU A 79 -14.41 -17.27 -1.17
N TYR A 80 -14.71 -16.29 -2.02
CA TYR A 80 -14.28 -16.30 -3.43
C TYR A 80 -12.85 -15.78 -3.64
N PHE A 81 -12.51 -14.63 -3.04
CA PHE A 81 -11.22 -13.95 -3.25
C PHE A 81 -10.20 -14.20 -2.12
N GLY A 82 -10.64 -14.74 -0.98
CA GLY A 82 -9.81 -14.89 0.21
C GLY A 82 -9.97 -13.74 1.20
N THR A 83 -9.47 -13.98 2.41
CA THR A 83 -9.60 -13.09 3.56
C THR A 83 -8.84 -11.77 3.40
N GLU A 84 -7.70 -11.76 2.71
CA GLU A 84 -6.90 -10.55 2.49
C GLU A 84 -7.65 -9.51 1.66
N ILE A 85 -8.21 -9.92 0.52
CA ILE A 85 -8.98 -9.06 -0.37
C ILE A 85 -10.29 -8.64 0.30
N ALA A 86 -10.94 -9.56 1.02
CA ALA A 86 -12.13 -9.24 1.80
C ALA A 86 -11.86 -8.22 2.91
N MET A 87 -10.69 -8.28 3.58
CA MET A 87 -10.29 -7.31 4.59
C MET A 87 -10.12 -5.91 4.00
N TYR A 88 -9.50 -5.81 2.81
CA TYR A 88 -9.40 -4.54 2.08
C TYR A 88 -10.78 -3.95 1.77
N PHE A 89 -11.70 -4.78 1.27
CA PHE A 89 -13.04 -4.33 0.94
C PHE A 89 -13.86 -3.95 2.18
N ALA A 90 -13.71 -4.70 3.28
CA ALA A 90 -14.30 -4.35 4.57
C ALA A 90 -13.78 -3.00 5.08
N TRP A 91 -12.47 -2.76 4.98
CA TRP A 91 -11.85 -1.48 5.33
C TRP A 91 -12.39 -0.35 4.47
N LEU A 92 -12.51 -0.57 3.16
CA LEU A 92 -13.00 0.43 2.23
C LEU A 92 -14.45 0.82 2.56
N GLY A 93 -15.34 -0.15 2.77
CA GLY A 93 -16.74 0.11 3.16
C GLY A 93 -16.86 0.79 4.54
N TYR A 94 -16.00 0.41 5.48
CA TYR A 94 -15.96 1.05 6.80
C TYR A 94 -15.43 2.49 6.72
N MET A 95 -14.40 2.75 5.89
CA MET A 95 -13.89 4.10 5.61
C MET A 95 -14.98 4.97 4.99
N THR A 96 -15.63 4.53 3.92
CA THR A 96 -16.62 5.36 3.21
C THR A 96 -17.83 5.71 4.08
N THR A 97 -18.30 4.78 4.92
CA THR A 97 -19.38 5.04 5.89
C THR A 97 -18.92 5.99 7.00
N ALA A 98 -17.69 5.85 7.50
CA ALA A 98 -17.15 6.75 8.54
C ALA A 98 -16.89 8.16 8.01
N LEU A 99 -16.51 8.34 6.74
CA LEU A 99 -16.23 9.63 6.12
C LEU A 99 -17.49 10.51 5.98
N TRP A 100 -18.70 9.93 6.08
CA TRP A 100 -19.94 10.70 6.02
C TRP A 100 -20.00 11.76 7.13
N PHE A 101 -19.53 11.45 8.34
CA PHE A 101 -19.53 12.38 9.48
C PHE A 101 -18.70 13.66 9.22
N PRO A 102 -17.39 13.60 8.92
CA PRO A 102 -16.60 14.79 8.61
C PRO A 102 -17.07 15.48 7.32
N ALA A 103 -17.57 14.73 6.33
CA ALA A 103 -18.08 15.32 5.09
C ALA A 103 -19.29 16.23 5.34
N ILE A 104 -20.29 15.77 6.11
CA ILE A 104 -21.46 16.59 6.45
C ILE A 104 -21.02 17.86 7.21
N ILE A 105 -20.21 17.69 8.26
CA ILE A 105 -19.77 18.82 9.09
C ILE A 105 -18.95 19.82 8.26
N GLY A 106 -18.04 19.33 7.41
CA GLY A 106 -17.25 20.15 6.51
C GLY A 106 -18.12 20.91 5.50
N VAL A 107 -19.13 20.26 4.92
CA VAL A 107 -20.08 20.90 4.00
C VAL A 107 -20.92 21.96 4.73
N LEU A 108 -21.38 21.69 5.95
CA LEU A 108 -22.09 22.68 6.76
C LEU A 108 -21.20 23.91 7.02
N ILE A 109 -19.96 23.72 7.45
CA ILE A 109 -19.01 24.83 7.68
C ILE A 109 -18.72 25.58 6.37
N PHE A 110 -18.60 24.89 5.24
CA PHE A 110 -18.41 25.53 3.95
C PHE A 110 -19.57 26.47 3.58
N PHE A 111 -20.82 26.03 3.77
CA PHE A 111 -21.99 26.87 3.49
C PHE A 111 -22.20 27.99 4.53
N PHE A 112 -21.94 27.74 5.81
CA PHE A 112 -22.17 28.76 6.86
C PHE A 112 -21.00 29.74 7.05
N GLY A 113 -19.76 29.30 6.81
CA GLY A 113 -18.53 30.11 6.93
C GLY A 113 -18.00 30.63 5.60
N GLY A 114 -17.99 29.80 4.55
CA GLY A 114 -17.44 30.16 3.24
C GLY A 114 -18.27 31.19 2.45
N PHE A 115 -19.60 31.16 2.56
CA PHE A 115 -20.46 32.14 1.88
C PHE A 115 -20.36 33.55 2.47
N ARG A 116 -20.00 33.68 3.76
CA ARG A 116 -19.91 34.98 4.46
C ARG A 116 -18.62 35.75 4.19
N TYR A 117 -17.59 35.12 3.62
CA TYR A 117 -16.35 35.81 3.25
C TYR A 117 -16.49 36.65 1.96
N SER A 118 -17.39 36.26 1.04
CA SER A 118 -17.58 36.98 -0.24
C SER A 118 -18.53 38.19 -0.13
N THR A 119 -19.32 38.31 0.94
CA THR A 119 -20.24 39.43 1.16
C THR A 119 -19.60 40.56 1.98
N SER A 120 -18.35 40.91 1.70
CA SER A 120 -17.66 42.07 2.31
C SER A 120 -17.06 42.99 1.25
N GLU A 121 -17.78 43.22 0.16
CA GLU A 121 -17.48 44.30 -0.80
C GLU A 121 -18.46 45.48 -0.70
N ASN A 122 -19.55 45.36 0.08
CA ASN A 122 -20.48 46.46 0.30
C ASN A 122 -20.31 46.98 1.73
N GLY A 123 -19.71 48.17 1.86
CA GLY A 123 -19.18 48.69 3.10
C GLY A 123 -20.21 49.02 4.18
N GLU A 124 -20.35 48.13 5.16
CA GLU A 124 -20.92 48.44 6.48
C GLU A 124 -20.02 47.89 7.61
N GLU A 125 -19.85 48.73 8.63
CA GLU A 125 -19.20 48.57 9.94
C GLU A 125 -18.07 47.53 10.13
N GLN A 126 -16.85 48.05 10.35
CA GLN A 126 -15.63 47.33 10.76
C GLN A 126 -15.79 46.39 11.98
N SER A 127 -16.85 46.57 12.77
CA SER A 127 -17.22 45.75 13.94
C SER A 127 -17.94 44.45 13.55
N GLU A 128 -18.76 44.45 12.50
CA GLU A 128 -19.48 43.26 12.03
C GLU A 128 -18.54 42.28 11.30
N THR A 129 -17.62 42.80 10.48
CA THR A 129 -16.58 42.00 9.81
C THR A 129 -15.68 41.25 10.80
N ALA A 130 -15.31 41.88 11.92
CA ALA A 130 -14.50 41.24 12.96
C ALA A 130 -15.25 40.10 13.66
N LYS A 131 -16.55 40.26 13.91
CA LYS A 131 -17.40 39.19 14.49
C LYS A 131 -17.55 38.00 13.54
N CYS A 132 -17.72 38.25 12.24
CA CYS A 132 -17.78 37.19 11.23
C CYS A 132 -16.45 36.41 11.12
N GLN A 133 -15.32 37.10 11.19
CA GLN A 133 -13.99 36.47 11.17
C GLN A 133 -13.76 35.60 12.41
N LEU A 134 -14.05 36.12 13.62
CA LEU A 134 -13.95 35.35 14.86
C LEU A 134 -14.85 34.11 14.86
N PHE A 135 -16.07 34.23 14.33
CA PHE A 135 -16.98 33.08 14.21
C PHE A 135 -16.40 32.00 13.28
N SER A 136 -15.86 32.41 12.12
CA SER A 136 -15.23 31.48 11.19
C SER A 136 -14.01 30.79 11.81
N ASP A 137 -13.15 31.54 12.51
CA ASP A 137 -11.96 31.00 13.16
C ASP A 137 -12.34 29.99 14.26
N VAL A 138 -13.34 30.30 15.08
CA VAL A 138 -13.87 29.37 16.10
C VAL A 138 -14.44 28.10 15.46
N CYS A 139 -15.16 28.21 14.34
CA CYS A 139 -15.65 27.04 13.60
C CYS A 139 -14.51 26.16 13.07
N PHE A 140 -13.43 26.75 12.54
CA PHE A 140 -12.27 25.99 12.07
C PHE A 140 -11.52 25.28 13.19
N VAL A 141 -11.31 25.96 14.33
CA VAL A 141 -10.70 25.34 15.52
C VAL A 141 -11.56 24.18 16.03
N GLY A 142 -12.88 24.37 16.10
CA GLY A 142 -13.82 23.30 16.47
C GLY A 142 -13.76 22.12 15.51
N PHE A 143 -13.69 22.38 14.21
CA PHE A 143 -13.54 21.33 13.19
C PHE A 143 -12.22 20.58 13.29
N ALA A 144 -11.12 21.27 13.60
CA ALA A 144 -9.82 20.62 13.79
C ALA A 144 -9.84 19.65 14.97
N ILE A 145 -10.40 20.07 16.12
CA ILE A 145 -10.56 19.20 17.30
C ILE A 145 -11.44 18.00 16.97
N PHE A 146 -12.56 18.24 16.28
CA PHE A 146 -13.44 17.16 15.81
C PHE A 146 -12.69 16.16 14.92
N ASN A 147 -11.91 16.60 13.93
CA ASN A 147 -11.14 15.70 13.06
C ASN A 147 -10.12 14.86 13.82
N CYS A 148 -9.44 15.44 14.81
CA CYS A 148 -8.51 14.70 15.66
C CYS A 148 -9.21 13.59 16.45
N ILE A 149 -10.36 13.91 17.07
CA ILE A 149 -11.15 12.93 17.83
C ILE A 149 -11.72 11.86 16.89
N TRP A 150 -12.34 12.27 15.79
CA TRP A 150 -12.93 11.37 14.81
C TRP A 150 -11.89 10.42 14.21
N SER A 151 -10.72 10.93 13.81
CA SER A 151 -9.63 10.11 13.25
C SER A 151 -9.14 9.07 14.27
N THR A 152 -9.01 9.46 15.54
CA THR A 152 -8.57 8.55 16.60
C THR A 152 -9.64 7.48 16.87
N ALA A 153 -10.90 7.89 16.98
CA ALA A 153 -12.03 6.98 17.16
C ALA A 153 -12.18 6.00 15.99
N TYR A 154 -12.04 6.49 14.76
CA TYR A 154 -12.07 5.68 13.55
C TYR A 154 -11.01 4.57 13.59
N LEU A 155 -9.76 4.91 13.89
CA LEU A 155 -8.67 3.93 13.93
C LEU A 155 -8.90 2.87 15.01
N GLU A 156 -9.36 3.26 16.19
CA GLU A 156 -9.65 2.32 17.29
C GLU A 156 -10.85 1.41 16.98
N MET A 157 -11.91 1.96 16.38
CA MET A 157 -13.06 1.16 15.95
C MET A 157 -12.70 0.23 14.80
N TRP A 158 -11.87 0.67 13.85
CA TRP A 158 -11.36 -0.18 12.78
C TRP A 158 -10.52 -1.33 13.33
N LYS A 159 -9.60 -1.09 14.28
CA LYS A 159 -8.82 -2.17 14.92
C LYS A 159 -9.74 -3.23 15.56
N ARG A 160 -10.80 -2.80 16.26
CA ARG A 160 -11.80 -3.71 16.84
C ARG A 160 -12.55 -4.50 15.76
N LYS A 161 -12.98 -3.83 14.69
CA LYS A 161 -13.71 -4.45 13.59
C LYS A 161 -12.83 -5.45 12.81
N GLN A 162 -11.58 -5.09 12.58
CA GLN A 162 -10.58 -5.96 11.96
C GLN A 162 -10.38 -7.24 12.78
N ALA A 163 -10.27 -7.13 14.11
CA ALA A 163 -10.16 -8.29 15.00
C ALA A 163 -11.42 -9.19 14.94
N ASP A 164 -12.62 -8.61 14.97
CA ASP A 164 -13.89 -9.35 14.82
C ASP A 164 -13.96 -10.11 13.50
N LEU A 165 -13.58 -9.47 12.38
CA LEU A 165 -13.57 -10.10 11.07
C LEU A 165 -12.51 -11.19 10.96
N ALA A 166 -11.29 -10.94 11.45
CA ALA A 166 -10.22 -11.93 11.48
C ALA A 166 -10.61 -13.16 12.32
N PHE A 167 -11.30 -12.95 13.44
CA PHE A 167 -11.82 -14.04 14.27
C PHE A 167 -12.91 -14.83 13.54
N LYS A 168 -13.91 -14.16 12.95
CA LYS A 168 -14.97 -14.80 12.16
C LYS A 168 -14.44 -15.61 10.98
N TRP A 169 -13.36 -15.16 10.36
CA TRP A 169 -12.71 -15.86 9.26
C TRP A 169 -11.68 -16.90 9.70
N GLY A 170 -11.46 -17.08 11.01
CA GLY A 170 -10.48 -18.05 11.53
C GLY A 170 -9.03 -17.70 11.21
N THR A 171 -8.73 -16.43 10.92
CA THR A 171 -7.38 -15.94 10.59
C THR A 171 -6.76 -15.11 11.71
N PHE A 172 -7.43 -15.01 12.87
CA PHE A 172 -6.97 -14.22 14.01
C PHE A 172 -5.68 -14.76 14.63
N ASP A 173 -5.60 -16.08 14.84
CA ASP A 173 -4.43 -16.75 15.42
C ASP A 173 -3.37 -17.14 14.39
N VAL A 174 -3.64 -16.90 13.10
CA VAL A 174 -2.64 -16.97 12.02
C VAL A 174 -1.81 -15.68 12.03
N ALA A 175 -1.43 -15.22 13.23
CA ALA A 175 -0.37 -14.23 13.33
C ALA A 175 0.85 -14.86 12.64
N PRO A 176 1.48 -14.17 11.68
CA PRO A 176 2.62 -14.69 10.96
C PRO A 176 3.76 -14.81 11.96
N ASP A 177 3.83 -15.94 12.65
CA ASP A 177 4.95 -16.28 13.48
C ASP A 177 6.10 -16.49 12.48
N PRO A 178 7.12 -15.63 12.43
CA PRO A 178 8.14 -15.69 11.38
C PRO A 178 8.94 -16.99 11.38
N LEU A 179 8.73 -17.81 12.40
CA LEU A 179 9.30 -19.13 12.64
C LEU A 179 8.51 -20.26 11.98
N LEU A 180 7.22 -20.04 11.71
CA LEU A 180 6.28 -21.01 11.13
C LEU A 180 5.99 -20.75 9.65
N ASP A 181 6.19 -19.51 9.18
CA ASP A 181 6.05 -19.17 7.76
C ASP A 181 7.21 -19.74 6.94
N ASP A 182 6.87 -20.46 5.87
CA ASP A 182 7.86 -20.96 4.92
C ASP A 182 8.68 -19.80 4.31
N PRO A 183 9.99 -19.98 4.13
CA PRO A 183 10.82 -18.99 3.47
C PRO A 183 10.30 -18.76 2.06
N ARG A 184 10.34 -17.49 1.63
CA ARG A 184 9.82 -17.12 0.31
C ARG A 184 10.49 -17.97 -0.77
N PRO A 185 9.74 -18.38 -1.80
CA PRO A 185 10.28 -19.27 -2.81
C PRO A 185 11.52 -18.73 -3.56
N ALA A 186 11.74 -17.40 -3.59
CA ALA A 186 12.90 -16.74 -4.19
C ALA A 186 14.08 -16.48 -3.24
N PHE A 187 13.98 -16.87 -1.96
CA PHE A 187 15.00 -16.61 -0.95
C PHE A 187 16.25 -17.49 -1.16
N LYS A 188 17.45 -16.89 -1.08
CA LYS A 188 18.74 -17.57 -1.24
C LYS A 188 19.56 -17.40 0.04
N GLY A 189 19.94 -18.51 0.68
CA GLY A 189 20.84 -18.50 1.82
C GLY A 189 22.28 -18.65 1.40
N ASP A 190 23.21 -18.18 2.24
CA ASP A 190 24.65 -18.43 2.06
C ASP A 190 24.97 -19.92 2.36
N TYR A 191 24.24 -20.51 3.30
CA TYR A 191 24.35 -21.91 3.71
C TYR A 191 23.00 -22.43 4.17
N PHE A 192 22.87 -23.75 4.31
CA PHE A 192 21.67 -24.38 4.86
C PHE A 192 21.84 -24.62 6.35
N ALA A 193 20.86 -24.21 7.16
CA ALA A 193 20.84 -24.43 8.60
C ALA A 193 19.51 -25.06 9.03
N PRO A 194 19.50 -25.93 10.05
CA PRO A 194 18.26 -26.43 10.61
C PRO A 194 17.53 -25.32 11.38
N ASN A 195 16.23 -25.19 11.14
CA ASN A 195 15.33 -24.33 11.88
C ASN A 195 15.15 -24.88 13.32
N PRO A 196 15.48 -24.15 14.42
CA PRO A 196 15.34 -24.67 15.79
C PRO A 196 13.92 -24.92 16.28
N VAL A 197 12.87 -24.50 15.55
CA VAL A 197 11.48 -24.82 15.88
C VAL A 197 10.97 -25.99 15.03
N SER A 198 11.13 -25.92 13.71
CA SER A 198 10.60 -26.92 12.78
C SER A 198 11.54 -28.11 12.56
N GLY A 199 12.84 -27.95 12.82
CA GLY A 199 13.88 -28.93 12.50
C GLY A 199 14.17 -29.08 11.01
N HIS A 200 13.45 -28.37 10.13
CA HIS A 200 13.66 -28.44 8.69
C HIS A 200 14.94 -27.72 8.28
N ILE A 201 15.61 -28.27 7.26
CA ILE A 201 16.82 -27.66 6.69
C ILE A 201 16.37 -26.56 5.73
N GLU A 202 16.71 -25.33 6.06
CA GLU A 202 16.32 -24.15 5.30
C GLU A 202 17.55 -23.31 4.93
N PRO A 203 17.52 -22.58 3.81
CA PRO A 203 18.55 -21.58 3.52
C PRO A 203 18.63 -20.57 4.68
N TYR A 204 19.83 -20.26 5.14
CA TYR A 204 20.08 -19.30 6.22
C TYR A 204 20.89 -18.11 5.69
N TYR A 205 20.53 -16.92 6.16
CA TYR A 205 21.29 -15.70 5.89
C TYR A 205 21.58 -14.92 7.20
N PRO A 206 22.83 -14.48 7.44
CA PRO A 206 23.18 -13.82 8.69
C PRO A 206 22.53 -12.43 8.85
N PRO A 207 21.93 -12.13 10.02
CA PRO A 207 21.12 -10.93 10.22
C PRO A 207 21.94 -9.62 10.20
N TRP A 208 23.23 -9.67 10.50
CA TRP A 208 24.09 -8.49 10.51
C TRP A 208 24.33 -7.92 9.12
N LYS A 209 24.49 -8.78 8.10
CA LYS A 209 24.62 -8.35 6.69
C LYS A 209 23.35 -7.66 6.22
N HIS A 210 22.18 -8.19 6.60
CA HIS A 210 20.90 -7.58 6.26
C HIS A 210 20.72 -6.21 6.93
N LYS A 211 21.04 -6.10 8.23
CA LYS A 211 21.03 -4.80 8.93
C LYS A 211 21.96 -3.80 8.23
N LEU A 212 23.17 -4.20 7.86
CA LEU A 212 24.12 -3.33 7.18
C LEU A 212 23.57 -2.83 5.84
N ILE A 213 23.05 -3.69 4.97
CA ILE A 213 22.48 -3.28 3.67
C ILE A 213 21.29 -2.34 3.88
N ARG A 214 20.40 -2.64 4.83
CA ARG A 214 19.22 -1.79 5.10
C ARG A 214 19.61 -0.40 5.59
N TYR A 215 20.54 -0.33 6.55
CA TYR A 215 20.95 0.93 7.15
C TYR A 215 21.90 1.75 6.26
N CYS A 216 22.82 1.10 5.55
CA CYS A 216 23.85 1.78 4.76
C CYS A 216 23.46 2.01 3.29
N VAL A 217 22.46 1.29 2.76
CA VAL A 217 22.06 1.39 1.35
C VAL A 217 20.60 1.83 1.22
N THR A 218 19.66 1.07 1.77
CA THR A 218 18.22 1.35 1.54
C THR A 218 17.80 2.69 2.14
N TYR A 219 18.03 2.93 3.43
CA TYR A 219 17.62 4.18 4.07
C TYR A 219 18.26 5.44 3.46
N PRO A 220 19.59 5.53 3.23
CA PRO A 220 20.17 6.74 2.65
C PRO A 220 19.64 7.02 1.25
N ILE A 221 19.47 6.00 0.41
CA ILE A 221 18.89 6.19 -0.93
C ILE A 221 17.45 6.70 -0.84
N THR A 222 16.63 6.14 0.05
CA THR A 222 15.25 6.65 0.24
C THR A 222 15.23 8.09 0.74
N ILE A 223 16.14 8.48 1.65
CA ILE A 223 16.26 9.87 2.13
C ILE A 223 16.66 10.81 0.98
N VAL A 224 17.63 10.41 0.16
CA VAL A 224 18.03 11.19 -1.02
C VAL A 224 16.85 11.38 -1.99
N CYS A 225 16.05 10.33 -2.23
CA CYS A 225 14.84 10.44 -3.05
C CYS A 225 13.81 11.42 -2.46
N ILE A 226 13.57 11.36 -1.14
CA ILE A 226 12.65 12.28 -0.46
C ILE A 226 13.14 13.73 -0.57
N VAL A 227 14.44 13.96 -0.33
CA VAL A 227 15.04 15.30 -0.44
C VAL A 227 14.97 15.81 -1.88
N ALA A 228 15.25 14.97 -2.87
CA ALA A 228 15.14 15.34 -4.28
C ALA A 228 13.71 15.74 -4.67
N MET A 229 12.70 14.99 -4.24
CA MET A 229 11.29 15.32 -4.47
C MET A 229 10.88 16.62 -3.77
N PHE A 230 11.39 16.86 -2.56
CA PHE A 230 11.16 18.10 -1.82
C PHE A 230 11.79 19.31 -2.53
N LEU A 231 13.03 19.19 -3.03
CA LEU A 231 13.68 20.25 -3.80
C LEU A 231 12.95 20.51 -5.13
N ALA A 232 12.47 19.46 -5.80
CA ALA A 232 11.66 19.59 -7.01
C ALA A 232 10.36 20.35 -6.74
N MET A 233 9.69 20.07 -5.61
CA MET A 233 8.50 20.82 -5.17
C MET A 233 8.80 22.31 -4.97
N LEU A 234 9.89 22.65 -4.28
CA LEU A 234 10.30 24.05 -4.07
C LEU A 234 10.61 24.76 -5.40
N LEU A 235 11.28 24.06 -6.33
CA LEU A 235 11.57 24.57 -7.67
C LEU A 235 10.28 24.88 -8.42
N THR A 236 9.30 23.96 -8.42
CA THR A 236 8.02 24.18 -9.11
C THR A 236 7.22 25.32 -8.49
N PHE A 237 7.26 25.50 -7.16
CA PHE A 237 6.64 26.66 -6.52
C PHE A 237 7.31 27.97 -6.93
N LYS A 238 8.63 28.01 -7.03
CA LYS A 238 9.35 29.20 -7.51
C LYS A 238 9.05 29.53 -8.97
N LEU A 239 9.00 28.51 -9.83
CA LEU A 239 8.60 28.65 -11.23
C LEU A 239 7.16 29.17 -11.35
N GLN A 240 6.25 28.70 -10.49
CA GLN A 240 4.88 29.17 -10.47
C GLN A 240 4.79 30.65 -10.05
N GLU A 241 5.48 31.05 -8.98
CA GLU A 241 5.54 32.44 -8.52
C GLU A 241 6.03 33.37 -9.64
N GLN A 242 7.09 32.96 -10.35
CA GLN A 242 7.60 33.69 -11.51
C GLN A 242 6.57 33.75 -12.66
N ALA A 243 5.94 32.62 -13.01
CA ALA A 243 4.94 32.58 -14.07
C ALA A 243 3.73 33.47 -13.76
N THR A 244 3.24 33.45 -12.50
CA THR A 244 2.18 34.36 -12.04
C THR A 244 2.60 35.82 -12.10
N PHE A 245 3.85 36.15 -11.77
CA PHE A 245 4.33 37.53 -11.76
C PHE A 245 4.41 38.11 -13.17
N PHE A 246 4.94 37.36 -14.15
CA PHE A 246 5.09 37.84 -15.52
C PHE A 246 3.79 37.79 -16.34
N PHE A 247 3.01 36.70 -16.23
CA PHE A 247 1.86 36.45 -17.10
C PHE A 247 0.50 36.63 -16.41
N GLY A 248 0.47 36.80 -15.09
CA GLY A 248 -0.79 36.91 -14.33
C GLY A 248 -1.64 38.12 -14.70
N HIS A 249 -1.03 39.23 -15.13
CA HIS A 249 -1.75 40.43 -15.57
C HIS A 249 -2.27 40.37 -17.01
N SER A 250 -1.81 39.41 -17.82
CA SER A 250 -2.15 39.33 -19.25
C SER A 250 -3.44 38.51 -19.47
N LYS A 251 -4.47 39.13 -20.08
CA LYS A 251 -5.76 38.44 -20.36
C LYS A 251 -5.65 37.24 -21.31
N LEU A 252 -4.67 37.22 -22.22
CA LEU A 252 -4.47 36.11 -23.18
C LEU A 252 -3.56 34.99 -22.67
N PHE A 253 -2.64 35.29 -21.74
CA PHE A 253 -1.61 34.35 -21.28
C PHE A 253 -1.83 33.81 -19.87
N TRP A 254 -2.99 34.06 -19.26
CA TRP A 254 -3.33 33.60 -17.92
C TRP A 254 -3.14 32.08 -17.71
N TRP A 255 -3.43 31.26 -18.72
CA TRP A 255 -3.28 29.81 -18.66
C TRP A 255 -1.82 29.32 -18.50
N ILE A 256 -0.83 30.13 -18.91
CA ILE A 256 0.60 29.79 -18.76
C ILE A 256 0.98 29.68 -17.29
N SER A 257 0.29 30.42 -16.41
CA SER A 257 0.47 30.34 -14.97
C SER A 257 0.14 28.96 -14.39
N SER A 258 -0.69 28.15 -15.06
CA SER A 258 -1.06 26.80 -14.62
C SER A 258 -0.06 25.73 -15.07
N VAL A 259 0.84 26.04 -16.01
CA VAL A 259 1.80 25.08 -16.58
C VAL A 259 2.71 24.45 -15.52
N PRO A 260 3.31 25.22 -14.57
CA PRO A 260 4.14 24.64 -13.51
C PRO A 260 3.40 23.61 -12.63
N MET A 261 2.10 23.81 -12.37
CA MET A 261 1.28 22.86 -11.60
C MET A 261 1.05 21.55 -12.35
N VAL A 262 0.77 21.63 -13.65
CA VAL A 262 0.62 20.44 -14.50
C VAL A 262 1.94 19.69 -14.62
N LEU A 263 3.05 20.42 -14.80
CA LEU A 263 4.40 19.83 -14.83
C LEU A 263 4.74 19.14 -13.50
N TYR A 264 4.38 19.75 -12.36
CA TYR A 264 4.59 19.14 -11.05
C TYR A 264 3.77 17.85 -10.86
N ALA A 265 2.51 17.84 -11.29
CA ALA A 265 1.68 16.62 -11.25
C ALA A 265 2.29 15.49 -12.10
N LEU A 266 2.80 15.80 -13.30
CA LEU A 266 3.51 14.84 -14.15
C LEU A 266 4.82 14.35 -13.51
N LEU A 267 5.56 15.25 -12.85
CA LEU A 267 6.78 14.91 -12.12
C LEU A 267 6.47 13.94 -10.98
N ILE A 268 5.39 14.13 -10.22
CA ILE A 268 4.98 13.19 -9.16
C ILE A 268 4.65 11.82 -9.75
N VAL A 269 3.83 11.75 -10.80
CA VAL A 269 3.41 10.47 -11.39
C VAL A 269 4.60 9.70 -11.98
N THR A 270 5.52 10.40 -12.65
CA THR A 270 6.74 9.78 -13.19
C THR A 270 7.70 9.41 -12.06
N GLY A 271 7.87 10.27 -11.06
CA GLY A 271 8.69 10.04 -9.87
C GLY A 271 8.24 8.82 -9.06
N ASP A 272 6.94 8.65 -8.83
CA ASP A 272 6.38 7.46 -8.15
C ASP A 272 6.70 6.17 -8.94
N LYS A 273 6.58 6.19 -10.27
CA LYS A 273 6.97 5.02 -11.10
C LYS A 273 8.45 4.69 -10.97
N TYR A 274 9.33 5.69 -11.07
CA TYR A 274 10.78 5.48 -10.91
C TYR A 274 11.13 5.01 -9.50
N TYR A 275 10.52 5.61 -8.48
CA TYR A 275 10.73 5.21 -7.09
C TYR A 275 10.23 3.79 -6.84
N ARG A 276 9.10 3.36 -7.42
CA ARG A 276 8.64 1.97 -7.30
C ARG A 276 9.63 0.98 -7.90
N ILE A 277 10.17 1.26 -9.08
CA ILE A 277 11.18 0.41 -9.71
C ILE A 277 12.43 0.35 -8.84
N LEU A 278 12.91 1.51 -8.36
CA LEU A 278 14.06 1.58 -7.48
C LEU A 278 13.81 0.86 -6.15
N ALA A 279 12.63 1.04 -5.55
CA ALA A 279 12.25 0.43 -4.29
C ALA A 279 12.13 -1.09 -4.43
N LEU A 280 11.59 -1.60 -5.55
CA LEU A 280 11.58 -3.02 -5.85
C LEU A 280 13.01 -3.56 -5.98
N TYR A 281 13.88 -2.86 -6.72
CA TYR A 281 15.29 -3.23 -6.85
C TYR A 281 16.04 -3.23 -5.51
N LEU A 282 15.86 -2.19 -4.68
CA LEU A 282 16.45 -2.10 -3.34
C LEU A 282 15.88 -3.15 -2.39
N ASN A 283 14.59 -3.46 -2.52
CA ASN A 283 13.95 -4.49 -1.74
C ASN A 283 14.48 -5.85 -2.15
N ASP A 284 14.58 -6.17 -3.45
CA ASP A 284 15.17 -7.42 -3.95
C ASP A 284 16.64 -7.55 -3.53
N LEU A 285 17.42 -6.47 -3.57
CA LEU A 285 18.78 -6.42 -3.03
C LEU A 285 18.83 -6.79 -1.54
N GLY A 286 17.82 -6.39 -0.75
CA GLY A 286 17.65 -6.78 0.66
C GLY A 286 16.93 -8.14 0.87
N VAL A 287 16.17 -8.62 -0.11
CA VAL A 287 15.25 -9.77 -0.07
C VAL A 287 15.85 -11.04 -0.68
N TYR A 288 16.93 -10.96 -1.45
CA TYR A 288 17.82 -12.13 -1.64
C TYR A 288 18.32 -12.71 -0.32
N LEU A 289 18.06 -12.02 0.81
CA LEU A 289 18.76 -12.17 2.07
C LEU A 289 17.84 -12.15 3.31
N SER A 290 16.50 -12.20 3.15
CA SER A 290 15.59 -12.22 4.30
C SER A 290 14.37 -13.15 4.14
N TYR A 291 14.38 -14.28 4.85
CA TYR A 291 13.41 -14.56 5.92
C TYR A 291 13.97 -15.67 6.80
N ILE A 292 14.71 -15.35 7.87
CA ILE A 292 14.43 -15.88 9.20
C ILE A 292 15.02 -14.89 10.22
N ARG A 293 14.18 -14.28 11.06
CA ARG A 293 14.62 -13.63 12.30
C ARG A 293 14.74 -14.70 13.37
N TRP A 294 15.91 -15.33 13.45
CA TRP A 294 16.27 -16.11 14.63
C TRP A 294 16.48 -15.12 15.78
N LEU A 295 15.47 -15.00 16.64
CA LEU A 295 15.69 -14.52 18.00
C LEU A 295 16.59 -15.56 18.67
N HIS A 296 17.87 -15.24 18.82
CA HIS A 296 18.62 -15.80 19.93
C HIS A 296 18.28 -14.96 21.17
N PRO A 297 18.14 -15.60 22.36
CA PRO A 297 17.71 -14.97 23.61
C PRO A 297 18.58 -13.80 24.06
#